data_AF-A0A350ILH1-F1
#
_entry.id   AF-A0A350ILH1-F1
#
_cell.length_a   1.000
_cell.length_b   1.000
_cell.length_c   1.000
_cell.angle_alpha   90.00
_cell.angle_beta   90.00
_cell.angle_gamma   90.00
#
_symmetry.space_group_name_H-M   'P 1'
#
loop_
_entity.id
_entity.type
_entity.pdbx_description
1 polymer ?
#
loop_
_entity_poly.entity_id
_entity_poly.type
_entity_poly.pdbx_seq_one_letter_code
_entity_poly.pdbx_strand_id
1 'polypeptide(L)'
;MNDFEVIISAYYNLSDIEEKRGNLKKSLDYYKQYVKSKDSINNINNQEEIGMVKERYELERKIEQDKRAEMEAQTLEQERIQKRDSLQYMGIFIFLIVLFVVIIVSGRLKISIKRVESMIFIAFLLAFELILMLFDNEISNLTNNIPLYSLLVSVAISISLTPLDTYLETKLRHLVVKKEMPE
;
A
#
# COMPACT_ATOMS: atom_id res chain seq x y z
N MET A 1 -16.70 43.63 -15.02
CA MET A 1 -16.28 44.91 -14.41
C MET A 1 -17.31 45.18 -13.32
N ASN A 2 -16.90 45.13 -12.06
CA ASN A 2 -17.84 45.11 -10.94
C ASN A 2 -18.44 46.52 -10.79
N ASP A 3 -19.77 46.65 -10.69
CA ASP A 3 -20.46 47.96 -10.69
C ASP A 3 -19.90 48.92 -9.61
N PHE A 4 -19.40 48.37 -8.51
CA PHE A 4 -18.76 49.11 -7.43
C PHE A 4 -17.39 49.71 -7.80
N GLU A 5 -16.58 49.07 -8.65
CA GLU A 5 -15.31 49.63 -9.14
C GLU A 5 -15.53 50.83 -10.07
N VAL A 6 -16.61 50.79 -10.84
CA VAL A 6 -17.04 51.89 -11.71
C VAL A 6 -17.44 53.11 -10.88
N ILE A 7 -18.17 52.89 -9.77
CA ILE A 7 -18.56 53.94 -8.84
C ILE A 7 -17.35 54.56 -8.13
N ILE A 8 -16.39 53.75 -7.67
CA ILE A 8 -15.16 54.26 -7.04
C ILE A 8 -14.34 55.10 -8.01
N SER A 9 -14.12 54.60 -9.22
CA SER A 9 -13.35 55.33 -10.24
C SER A 9 -14.06 56.61 -10.68
N ALA A 10 -15.40 56.61 -10.73
CA ALA A 10 -16.19 57.81 -10.97
C ALA A 10 -15.99 58.88 -9.87
N TYR A 11 -16.05 58.51 -8.59
CA TYR A 11 -15.80 59.46 -7.48
C TYR A 11 -14.38 60.02 -7.51
N TYR A 12 -13.39 59.20 -7.84
CA TYR A 12 -12.01 59.66 -8.01
C TYR A 12 -11.86 60.66 -9.16
N ASN A 13 -12.43 60.36 -10.32
CA ASN A 13 -12.37 61.24 -11.49
C ASN A 13 -13.12 62.57 -11.25
N LEU A 14 -14.27 62.54 -10.58
CA LEU A 14 -15.02 63.74 -10.20
C LEU A 14 -14.23 64.63 -9.22
N SER A 15 -13.50 64.02 -8.29
CA SER A 15 -12.59 64.73 -7.37
C SER A 15 -11.49 65.47 -8.13
N ASP A 16 -10.82 64.79 -9.07
CA ASP A 16 -9.72 65.34 -9.88
C ASP A 16 -10.20 66.44 -10.84
N ILE A 17 -11.38 66.28 -11.45
CA ILE A 17 -11.98 67.31 -12.31
C ILE A 17 -12.34 68.55 -11.50
N GLU A 18 -12.99 68.43 -10.34
CA GLU A 18 -13.37 69.59 -9.52
C GLU A 18 -12.15 70.28 -8.89
N GLU A 19 -11.07 69.55 -8.61
CA GLU A 19 -9.79 70.11 -8.18
C GLU A 19 -9.18 70.99 -9.27
N LYS A 20 -9.12 70.47 -10.51
CA LYS A 20 -8.64 71.22 -11.69
C LYS A 20 -9.49 72.45 -12.02
N ARG A 21 -10.76 72.46 -11.61
CA ARG A 21 -11.69 73.60 -11.75
C ARG A 21 -11.59 74.61 -10.59
N GLY A 22 -10.76 74.35 -9.58
CA GLY A 22 -10.60 75.21 -8.40
C GLY A 22 -11.68 75.04 -7.32
N ASN A 23 -12.62 74.11 -7.50
CA ASN A 23 -13.71 73.84 -6.56
C ASN A 23 -13.27 72.87 -5.44
N LEU A 24 -12.34 73.31 -4.60
CA LEU A 24 -11.74 72.49 -3.52
C LEU A 24 -12.78 71.82 -2.60
N LYS A 25 -13.89 72.49 -2.31
CA LYS A 25 -14.95 71.94 -1.43
C LYS A 25 -15.65 70.72 -2.03
N LYS A 26 -15.94 70.75 -3.34
CA LYS A 26 -16.57 69.63 -4.05
C LYS A 26 -15.58 68.51 -4.32
N SER A 27 -14.34 68.87 -4.67
CA SER A 27 -13.25 67.90 -4.81
C SER A 27 -13.06 67.08 -3.53
N LEU A 28 -12.95 67.76 -2.38
CA LEU A 28 -12.81 67.08 -1.07
C LEU A 28 -14.02 66.19 -0.74
N ASP A 29 -15.23 66.58 -1.12
CA ASP A 29 -16.43 65.77 -0.89
C ASP A 29 -16.39 64.48 -1.72
N TYR A 30 -16.11 64.58 -3.02
CA TYR A 30 -15.95 63.41 -3.89
C TYR A 30 -14.79 62.51 -3.47
N TYR A 31 -13.66 63.10 -3.02
CA TYR A 31 -12.54 62.33 -2.48
C TYR A 31 -12.92 61.55 -1.22
N LYS A 32 -13.69 62.14 -0.30
CA LYS A 32 -14.20 61.43 0.89
C LYS A 32 -15.10 60.26 0.52
N GLN A 33 -15.95 60.42 -0.50
CA GLN A 33 -16.80 59.33 -1.00
C GLN A 33 -15.98 58.22 -1.66
N TYR A 34 -14.91 58.57 -2.40
CA TYR A 34 -13.94 57.63 -2.93
C TYR A 34 -13.27 56.80 -1.83
N VAL A 35 -12.71 57.46 -0.81
CA VAL A 35 -12.02 56.78 0.32
C VAL A 35 -12.98 55.83 1.04
N LYS A 36 -14.19 56.30 1.40
CA LYS A 36 -15.20 55.48 2.07
C LYS A 36 -15.59 54.24 1.25
N SER A 37 -15.78 54.41 -0.05
CA SER A 37 -16.16 53.31 -0.96
C SER A 37 -15.00 52.32 -1.15
N LYS A 38 -13.76 52.81 -1.26
CA LYS A 38 -12.54 52.01 -1.36
C LYS A 38 -12.31 51.15 -0.12
N ASP A 39 -12.45 51.74 1.07
CA ASP A 39 -12.28 51.02 2.33
C ASP A 39 -13.33 49.91 2.48
N SER A 40 -14.57 50.17 2.05
CA SER A 40 -15.63 49.16 2.07
C SER A 40 -15.35 47.98 1.13
N ILE A 41 -14.88 48.22 -0.09
CA ILE A 41 -14.53 47.14 -1.03
C ILE A 41 -13.34 46.33 -0.52
N ASN A 42 -12.30 46.99 -0.01
CA ASN A 42 -11.14 46.30 0.53
C ASN A 42 -11.52 45.37 1.69
N ASN A 43 -12.46 45.79 2.55
CA ASN A 43 -12.95 44.94 3.62
C ASN A 43 -13.71 43.70 3.09
N ILE A 44 -14.52 43.85 2.04
CA ILE A 44 -15.22 42.74 1.40
C ILE A 44 -14.24 41.77 0.75
N ASN A 45 -13.30 42.27 -0.06
CA ASN A 45 -12.29 41.45 -0.72
C ASN A 45 -11.43 40.70 0.29
N ASN A 46 -11.02 41.34 1.39
CA ASN A 46 -10.28 40.67 2.47
C ASN A 46 -11.10 39.57 3.12
N GLN A 47 -12.41 39.76 3.32
CA GLN A 47 -13.29 38.73 3.90
C GLN A 47 -13.46 37.54 2.94
N GLU A 48 -13.62 37.80 1.65
CA GLU A 48 -13.67 36.75 0.62
C GLU A 48 -12.36 35.97 0.53
N GLU A 49 -11.22 36.66 0.54
CA GLU A 49 -9.90 36.03 0.55
C GLU A 49 -9.70 35.15 1.80
N ILE A 50 -10.06 35.65 2.98
CA ILE A 50 -10.04 34.86 4.23
C ILE A 50 -10.97 33.64 4.11
N GLY A 51 -12.15 33.80 3.50
CA GLY A 51 -13.09 32.71 3.26
C GLY A 51 -12.50 31.62 2.36
N MET A 52 -11.92 32.01 1.23
CA MET A 52 -11.26 31.10 0.29
C MET A 52 -10.06 30.37 0.93
N VAL A 53 -9.27 31.07 1.75
CA VAL A 53 -8.13 30.46 2.46
C VAL A 53 -8.62 29.43 3.49
N LYS A 54 -9.69 29.74 4.23
CA LYS A 54 -10.31 28.78 5.17
C LYS A 54 -10.88 27.57 4.46
N GLU A 55 -11.62 27.78 3.37
CA GLU A 55 -12.21 26.68 2.60
C GLU A 55 -11.14 25.76 2.01
N ARG A 56 -10.06 26.33 1.46
CA ARG A 56 -8.91 25.55 0.98
C ARG A 56 -8.26 24.74 2.11
N TYR A 57 -8.05 25.37 3.26
CA TYR A 57 -7.48 24.70 4.43
C TYR A 57 -8.37 23.56 4.95
N GLU A 58 -9.68 23.77 5.02
CA GLU A 58 -10.64 22.73 5.42
C GLU A 58 -10.69 21.59 4.41
N LEU A 59 -10.65 21.89 3.11
CA LEU A 59 -10.59 20.89 2.05
C LEU A 59 -9.30 20.07 2.13
N GLU A 60 -8.16 20.72 2.31
CA GLU A 60 -6.86 20.06 2.42
C GLU A 60 -6.80 19.17 3.67
N ARG A 61 -7.34 19.63 4.80
CA ARG A 61 -7.49 18.82 6.01
C ARG A 61 -8.39 17.61 5.81
N LYS A 62 -9.51 17.75 5.10
CA LYS A 62 -10.37 16.60 4.76
C LYS A 62 -9.65 15.61 3.85
N ILE A 63 -9.00 16.07 2.80
CA ILE A 63 -8.23 15.20 1.90
C ILE A 63 -7.13 14.46 2.66
N GLU A 64 -6.45 15.13 3.58
CA GLU A 64 -5.43 14.49 4.42
C GLU A 64 -6.03 13.45 5.37
N GLN A 65 -7.17 13.75 5.99
CA GLN A 65 -7.89 12.81 6.85
C GLN A 65 -8.39 11.59 6.06
N ASP A 66 -8.98 11.80 4.89
CA ASP A 66 -9.46 10.73 4.03
C ASP A 66 -8.30 9.84 3.57
N LYS A 67 -7.17 10.43 3.16
CA LYS A 67 -5.95 9.69 2.83
C LYS A 67 -5.42 8.89 4.02
N ARG A 68 -5.42 9.45 5.23
CA ARG A 68 -5.00 8.73 6.44
C ARG A 68 -5.94 7.57 6.74
N ALA A 69 -7.26 7.79 6.65
CA ALA A 69 -8.25 6.74 6.86
C ALA A 69 -8.14 5.62 5.81
N GLU A 70 -7.88 5.95 4.54
CA GLU A 70 -7.62 4.96 3.50
C GLU A 70 -6.34 4.16 3.77
N MET A 71 -5.25 4.82 4.17
CA MET A 71 -3.99 4.14 4.53
C MET A 71 -4.16 3.23 5.76
N GLU A 72 -4.87 3.68 6.79
CA GLU A 72 -5.20 2.86 7.97
C GLU A 72 -6.09 1.66 7.62
N ALA A 73 -7.07 1.83 6.73
CA ALA A 73 -7.90 0.74 6.24
C ALA A 73 -7.08 -0.28 5.42
N GLN A 74 -6.18 0.18 4.55
CA GLN A 74 -5.31 -0.70 3.76
C GLN A 74 -4.33 -1.47 4.63
N THR A 75 -3.70 -0.82 5.62
CA THR A 75 -2.79 -1.48 6.55
C THR A 75 -3.50 -2.52 7.40
N LEU A 76 -4.71 -2.23 7.91
CA LEU A 76 -5.51 -3.20 8.65
C LEU A 76 -5.92 -4.41 7.80
N GLU A 77 -6.26 -4.20 6.54
CA GLU A 77 -6.58 -5.29 5.62
C GLU A 77 -5.34 -6.14 5.31
N GLN A 78 -4.19 -5.51 5.09
CA GLN A 78 -2.92 -6.23 4.91
C GLN A 78 -2.54 -7.04 6.15
N GLU A 79 -2.71 -6.50 7.36
CA GLU A 79 -2.49 -7.26 8.59
C GLU A 79 -3.44 -8.45 8.72
N ARG A 80 -4.70 -8.28 8.32
CA ARG A 80 -5.68 -9.37 8.31
C ARG A 80 -5.31 -10.46 7.32
N ILE A 81 -4.88 -10.09 6.12
CA ILE A 81 -4.39 -11.01 5.10
C ILE A 81 -3.17 -11.76 5.64
N GLN A 82 -2.15 -11.06 6.15
CA GLN A 82 -0.95 -11.69 6.72
C GLN A 82 -1.27 -12.66 7.87
N LYS A 83 -2.20 -12.31 8.76
CA LYS A 83 -2.63 -13.20 9.85
C LYS A 83 -3.35 -14.43 9.34
N ARG A 84 -4.21 -14.29 8.32
CA ARG A 84 -4.90 -15.43 7.67
C ARG A 84 -3.90 -16.34 6.96
N ASP A 85 -2.94 -15.77 6.25
CA ASP A 85 -1.92 -16.51 5.52
C ASP A 85 -1.04 -17.30 6.49
N SER A 86 -0.62 -16.68 7.60
CA SER A 86 0.14 -17.34 8.66
C SER A 86 -0.55 -18.60 9.21
N LEU A 87 -1.88 -18.55 9.39
CA LEU A 87 -2.66 -19.72 9.83
C LEU A 87 -2.73 -20.81 8.75
N GLN A 88 -2.81 -20.43 7.47
CA GLN A 88 -2.78 -21.38 6.36
C GLN A 88 -1.41 -22.06 6.26
N TYR A 89 -0.31 -21.30 6.34
CA TYR A 89 1.04 -21.84 6.37
C TYR A 89 1.23 -22.83 7.52
N MET A 90 0.70 -22.52 8.70
CA MET A 90 0.73 -23.45 9.85
C MET A 90 -0.05 -24.74 9.58
N GLY A 91 -1.22 -24.65 8.93
CA GLY A 91 -2.00 -25.82 8.52
C GLY A 91 -1.27 -26.72 7.52
N ILE A 92 -0.64 -26.12 6.51
CA ILE A 92 0.16 -26.85 5.51
C ILE A 92 1.38 -27.51 6.17
N PHE A 93 2.04 -26.82 7.09
CA PHE A 93 3.17 -27.37 7.84
C PHE A 93 2.77 -28.57 8.71
N ILE A 94 1.64 -28.47 9.42
CA ILE A 94 1.09 -29.60 10.21
C ILE A 94 0.74 -30.78 9.28
N PHE A 95 0.09 -30.52 8.15
CA PHE A 95 -0.22 -31.55 7.15
C PHE A 95 1.04 -32.27 6.67
N LEU A 96 2.11 -31.52 6.41
CA LEU A 96 3.40 -32.08 5.98
C LEU A 96 4.03 -32.97 7.06
N ILE A 97 3.99 -32.54 8.33
CA ILE A 97 4.45 -33.38 9.46
C ILE A 97 3.67 -34.69 9.51
N VAL A 98 2.34 -34.62 9.42
CA VAL A 98 1.47 -35.81 9.42
C VAL A 98 1.81 -36.73 8.25
N LEU A 99 2.05 -36.18 7.06
CA LEU A 99 2.46 -36.93 5.87
C LEU A 99 3.77 -37.71 6.11
N PHE A 100 4.80 -37.05 6.66
CA PHE A 100 6.06 -37.72 7.00
C PHE A 100 5.89 -38.81 8.06
N VAL A 101 5.05 -38.58 9.08
CA VAL A 101 4.73 -39.60 10.10
C VAL A 101 4.07 -40.82 9.45
N VAL A 102 3.08 -40.61 8.56
CA VAL A 102 2.41 -41.69 7.83
C VAL A 102 3.40 -42.49 6.98
N ILE A 103 4.36 -41.83 6.33
CA ILE A 103 5.39 -42.50 5.53
C ILE A 103 6.31 -43.36 6.41
N ILE A 104 6.75 -42.84 7.56
CA ILE A 104 7.61 -43.57 8.49
C ILE A 104 6.88 -44.80 9.07
N VAL A 105 5.60 -44.65 9.41
CA VAL A 105 4.77 -45.77 9.91
C VAL A 105 4.49 -46.77 8.79
N SER A 106 4.32 -46.31 7.55
CA SER A 106 4.12 -47.16 6.38
C SER A 106 5.28 -48.13 6.13
N GLY A 107 6.50 -47.79 6.53
CA GLY A 107 7.65 -48.71 6.49
C GLY A 107 7.66 -49.82 7.54
N ARG A 108 6.67 -49.86 8.43
CA ARG A 108 6.42 -51.02 9.33
C ARG A 108 5.21 -51.83 8.89
N LEU A 109 4.50 -51.37 7.87
CA LEU A 109 3.33 -52.02 7.29
C LEU A 109 3.77 -52.69 5.99
N LYS A 110 3.15 -53.83 5.64
CA LYS A 110 3.41 -54.59 4.40
C LYS A 110 2.90 -53.87 3.13
N ILE A 111 3.19 -52.59 3.00
CA ILE A 111 2.84 -51.77 1.84
C ILE A 111 3.88 -52.02 0.76
N SER A 112 3.47 -52.03 -0.52
CA SER A 112 4.41 -52.27 -1.59
C SER A 112 5.48 -51.17 -1.65
N ILE A 113 6.75 -51.58 -1.79
CA ILE A 113 7.92 -50.70 -1.83
C ILE A 113 7.71 -49.54 -2.80
N LYS A 114 7.18 -49.82 -4.01
CA LYS A 114 6.90 -48.80 -5.03
C LYS A 114 5.92 -47.70 -4.56
N ARG A 115 4.92 -48.03 -3.74
CA ARG A 115 3.96 -47.03 -3.22
C ARG A 115 4.63 -46.13 -2.18
N VAL A 116 5.40 -46.72 -1.28
CA VAL A 116 6.16 -45.97 -0.27
C VAL A 116 7.16 -45.04 -0.95
N GLU A 117 7.80 -45.51 -2.00
CA GLU A 117 8.74 -44.75 -2.83
C GLU A 117 8.09 -43.52 -3.47
N SER A 118 6.91 -43.68 -4.07
CA SER A 118 6.13 -42.55 -4.61
C SER A 118 5.65 -41.59 -3.52
N MET A 119 5.25 -42.09 -2.35
CA MET A 119 4.83 -41.23 -1.22
C MET A 119 5.98 -40.38 -0.70
N ILE A 120 7.19 -40.95 -0.61
CA ILE A 120 8.40 -40.23 -0.21
C ILE A 120 8.68 -39.11 -1.22
N PHE A 121 8.68 -39.40 -2.52
CA PHE A 121 8.92 -38.41 -3.56
C PHE A 121 7.92 -37.25 -3.50
N ILE A 122 6.61 -37.55 -3.39
CA ILE A 122 5.56 -36.53 -3.29
C ILE A 122 5.73 -35.68 -2.02
N ALA A 123 6.05 -36.31 -0.88
CA ALA A 123 6.25 -35.58 0.36
C ALA A 123 7.44 -34.62 0.30
N PHE A 124 8.55 -35.01 -0.35
CA PHE A 124 9.69 -34.13 -0.56
C PHE A 124 9.40 -33.01 -1.56
N LEU A 125 8.68 -33.28 -2.65
CA LEU A 125 8.23 -32.25 -3.58
C LEU A 125 7.37 -31.20 -2.87
N LEU A 126 6.40 -31.63 -2.07
CA LEU A 126 5.55 -30.73 -1.28
C LEU A 126 6.33 -29.98 -0.19
N ALA A 127 7.30 -30.64 0.46
CA ALA A 127 8.15 -30.00 1.45
C ALA A 127 9.01 -28.90 0.83
N PHE A 128 9.56 -29.17 -0.35
CA PHE A 128 10.36 -28.21 -1.09
C PHE A 128 9.51 -27.03 -1.59
N GLU A 129 8.32 -27.28 -2.13
CA GLU A 129 7.36 -26.23 -2.51
C GLU A 129 7.02 -25.35 -1.30
N LEU A 130 6.77 -25.94 -0.13
CA LEU A 130 6.49 -25.21 1.10
C LEU A 130 7.68 -24.32 1.53
N ILE A 131 8.92 -24.82 1.38
CA ILE A 131 10.11 -24.03 1.67
C ILE A 131 10.16 -22.81 0.75
N LEU A 132 9.98 -22.97 -0.57
CA LEU A 132 9.92 -21.84 -1.49
C LEU A 132 8.79 -20.87 -1.15
N MET A 133 7.61 -21.39 -0.79
CA MET A 133 6.45 -20.58 -0.39
C MET A 133 6.72 -19.76 0.89
N LEU A 134 7.53 -20.29 1.82
CA LEU A 134 7.97 -19.56 3.02
C LEU A 134 8.98 -18.45 2.68
N PHE A 135 9.83 -18.67 1.68
CA PHE A 135 10.77 -17.67 1.20
C PHE A 135 10.14 -16.63 0.26
N ASP A 136 8.91 -16.84 -0.21
CA ASP A 136 8.24 -15.97 -1.20
C ASP A 136 8.17 -14.51 -0.75
N ASN A 137 7.87 -14.25 0.54
CA ASN A 137 7.86 -12.89 1.08
C ASN A 137 9.24 -12.21 1.02
N GLU A 138 10.30 -12.92 1.37
CA GLU A 138 11.69 -12.41 1.27
C GLU A 138 12.11 -12.19 -0.19
N ILE A 139 11.69 -13.08 -1.09
CA ILE A 139 11.92 -12.96 -2.53
C ILE A 139 11.19 -11.73 -3.08
N SER A 140 9.94 -11.49 -2.69
CA SER A 140 9.14 -10.35 -3.15
C SER A 140 9.71 -9.02 -2.66
N ASN A 141 10.17 -8.97 -1.41
CA ASN A 141 10.84 -7.80 -0.84
C ASN A 141 12.16 -7.50 -1.54
N LEU A 142 12.97 -8.52 -1.84
CA LEU A 142 14.24 -8.36 -2.56
C LEU A 142 14.03 -7.91 -4.02
N THR A 143 12.93 -8.33 -4.65
CA THR A 143 12.66 -8.11 -6.08
C THR A 143 11.77 -6.89 -6.36
N ASN A 144 11.47 -6.07 -5.34
CA ASN A 144 10.59 -4.90 -5.42
C ASN A 144 9.21 -5.24 -6.03
N ASN A 145 8.69 -6.44 -5.75
CA ASN A 145 7.42 -6.95 -6.28
C ASN A 145 7.35 -7.04 -7.82
N ILE A 146 8.49 -7.14 -8.50
CA ILE A 146 8.53 -7.34 -9.95
C ILE A 146 8.44 -8.85 -10.25
N PRO A 147 7.37 -9.31 -10.95
CA PRO A 147 7.12 -10.75 -11.13
C PRO A 147 8.26 -11.52 -11.81
N LEU A 148 8.92 -10.91 -12.82
CA LEU A 148 9.98 -11.58 -13.58
C LEU A 148 11.23 -11.87 -12.72
N TYR A 149 11.61 -10.92 -11.85
CA TYR A 149 12.76 -11.11 -10.97
C TYR A 149 12.45 -12.10 -9.86
N SER A 150 11.22 -12.08 -9.31
CA SER A 150 10.76 -13.08 -8.34
C SER A 150 10.89 -14.49 -8.91
N LEU A 151 10.43 -14.72 -10.15
CA LEU A 151 10.56 -16.02 -10.82
C LEU A 151 12.03 -16.46 -10.97
N LEU A 152 12.91 -15.57 -11.42
CA LEU A 152 14.34 -15.90 -11.59
C LEU A 152 15.02 -16.27 -10.27
N VAL A 153 14.71 -15.55 -9.19
CA VAL A 153 15.24 -15.83 -7.86
C VAL A 153 14.69 -17.15 -7.31
N SER A 154 13.38 -17.41 -7.46
CA SER A 154 12.75 -18.67 -7.03
C SER A 154 13.34 -19.88 -7.76
N VAL A 155 13.61 -19.77 -9.06
CA VAL A 155 14.29 -20.83 -9.84
C VAL A 155 15.73 -21.02 -9.36
N ALA A 156 16.46 -19.94 -9.08
CA ALA A 156 17.84 -20.04 -8.58
C ALA A 156 17.90 -20.74 -7.21
N ILE A 157 16.99 -20.38 -6.29
CA ILE A 157 16.87 -21.04 -4.98
C ILE A 157 16.48 -22.51 -5.15
N SER A 158 15.58 -22.81 -6.09
CA SER A 158 15.16 -24.18 -6.38
C SER A 158 16.30 -25.08 -6.81
N ILE A 159 17.12 -24.62 -7.76
CA ILE A 159 18.32 -25.33 -8.20
C ILE A 159 19.29 -25.53 -7.02
N SER A 160 19.42 -24.51 -6.15
CA SER A 160 20.28 -24.60 -4.97
C SER A 160 19.78 -25.58 -3.90
N LEU A 161 18.49 -25.86 -3.84
CA LEU A 161 17.86 -26.77 -2.87
C LEU A 161 17.66 -28.18 -3.43
N THR A 162 17.75 -28.38 -4.75
CA THR A 162 17.71 -29.69 -5.44
C THR A 162 18.83 -30.70 -5.03
N PRO A 163 19.98 -30.32 -4.46
CA PRO A 163 20.87 -31.30 -3.82
C PRO A 163 20.39 -31.73 -2.44
N LEU A 164 19.63 -30.87 -1.75
CA LEU A 164 19.16 -31.14 -0.39
C LEU A 164 17.94 -32.07 -0.39
N ASP A 165 16.97 -31.85 -1.27
CA ASP A 165 15.80 -32.72 -1.42
C ASP A 165 16.22 -34.17 -1.79
N THR A 166 17.11 -34.33 -2.77
CA THR A 166 17.60 -35.64 -3.23
C THR A 166 18.39 -36.37 -2.14
N TYR A 167 19.20 -35.66 -1.35
CA TYR A 167 19.90 -36.22 -0.20
C TYR A 167 18.92 -36.70 0.90
N LEU A 168 17.95 -35.87 1.27
CA LEU A 168 16.97 -36.20 2.30
C LEU A 168 16.04 -37.34 1.86
N GLU A 169 15.61 -37.32 0.60
CA GLU A 169 14.83 -38.39 -0.03
C GLU A 169 15.56 -39.72 0.05
N THR A 170 16.82 -39.76 -0.39
CA THR A 170 17.64 -40.97 -0.36
C THR A 170 17.80 -41.49 1.07
N LYS A 171 18.04 -40.61 2.04
CA LYS A 171 18.18 -40.97 3.45
C LYS A 171 16.89 -41.54 4.03
N LEU A 172 15.73 -40.93 3.74
CA LEU A 172 14.44 -41.41 4.22
C LEU A 172 14.08 -42.76 3.59
N ARG A 173 14.35 -42.94 2.30
CA ARG A 173 14.21 -44.23 1.60
C ARG A 173 15.01 -45.32 2.28
N HIS A 174 16.27 -45.07 2.63
CA HIS A 174 17.08 -46.05 3.36
C HIS A 174 16.51 -46.39 4.75
N LEU A 175 15.97 -45.42 5.48
CA LEU A 175 15.38 -45.65 6.81
C LEU A 175 14.12 -46.52 6.76
N VAL A 176 13.31 -46.36 5.71
CA VAL A 176 11.99 -46.98 5.59
C VAL A 176 12.08 -48.32 4.84
N VAL A 177 12.87 -48.39 3.76
CA VAL A 177 12.94 -49.57 2.87
C VAL A 177 13.96 -50.62 3.36
N LYS A 178 15.10 -50.22 3.95
CA LYS A 178 16.12 -51.18 4.44
C LYS A 178 15.63 -51.99 5.66
N LYS A 179 14.57 -51.54 6.33
CA LYS A 179 13.96 -52.22 7.48
C LYS A 179 13.05 -53.39 7.09
N GLU A 180 12.62 -53.46 5.83
CA GLU A 180 11.71 -54.50 5.29
C GLU A 180 12.44 -55.70 4.67
N MET A 181 13.78 -55.72 4.61
CA MET A 181 14.55 -56.91 4.23
C MET A 181 15.17 -57.55 5.49
N PRO A 182 14.60 -58.65 6.03
CA PRO A 182 15.36 -59.53 6.88
C PRO A 182 16.46 -60.19 6.03
N GLU A 183 17.68 -60.26 6.55
CA GLU A 183 18.69 -61.21 6.06
C GLU A 183 18.15 -62.65 6.14
#